data_AF-A0A7X8K311-F1
#
_entry.id   AF-A0A7X8K311-F1
#
_cell.length_a   1.000
_cell.length_b   1.000
_cell.length_c   1.000
_cell.angle_alpha   90.00
_cell.angle_beta   90.00
_cell.angle_gamma   90.00
#
_symmetry.space_group_name_H-M   'P 1'
#
loop_
_entity.id
_entity.type
_entity.pdbx_description
1 polymer ?
#
loop_
_entity_poly.entity_id
_entity_poly.type
_entity_poly.pdbx_seq_one_letter_code
_entity_poly.pdbx_strand_id
1 'polypeptide(L)' 'MISKDMQLLELMQRYPKAKKYLESQNMNCGSCMGAVDETIAMAAKQHGMDLNLLLKELNQLVGDNEDNGD' A
#
# COMPACT_ATOMS: atom_id res chain seq x y z
N MET A 1 -4.76 -11.27 1.11
CA MET A 1 -4.70 -10.38 2.29
C MET A 1 -3.33 -9.73 2.33
N ILE A 2 -3.30 -8.41 2.42
CA ILE A 2 -2.07 -7.61 2.47
C ILE A 2 -1.62 -7.49 3.92
N SER A 3 -0.32 -7.67 4.16
CA SER A 3 0.30 -7.62 5.49
C SER A 3 1.39 -6.56 5.53
N LYS A 4 1.71 -6.05 6.73
CA LYS A 4 2.71 -4.98 6.94
C LYS A 4 4.11 -5.32 6.41
N ASP A 5 4.47 -6.60 6.41
CA ASP A 5 5.76 -7.13 5.98
C ASP A 5 5.84 -7.35 4.46
N MET A 6 4.76 -7.10 3.72
CA MET A 6 4.77 -7.15 2.26
C MET A 6 5.60 -6.00 1.70
N GLN A 7 6.46 -6.32 0.72
CA GLN A 7 7.23 -5.31 -0.01
C GLN A 7 6.28 -4.40 -0.80
N LEU A 8 6.53 -3.09 -0.77
CA LEU A 8 5.73 -2.10 -1.50
C LEU A 8 5.76 -2.39 -3.00
N LEU A 9 6.93 -2.76 -3.52
CA LEU A 9 7.09 -3.13 -4.92
C LEU A 9 6.24 -4.36 -5.30
N GLU A 10 6.23 -5.40 -4.46
CA GLU A 10 5.40 -6.59 -4.68
C GLU A 10 3.91 -6.24 -4.61
N LEU A 11 3.50 -5.41 -3.65
CA LEU A 11 2.13 -4.90 -3.54
C LEU A 11 1.71 -4.18 -4.82
N MET A 12 2.52 -3.24 -5.32
CA MET A 12 2.22 -2.43 -6.50
C MET A 12 2.16 -3.28 -7.78
N GLN A 13 2.99 -4.32 -7.88
CA GLN A 13 2.99 -5.26 -9.01
C GLN A 13 1.79 -6.21 -8.97
N ARG A 14 1.42 -6.73 -7.79
CA ARG A 14 0.29 -7.65 -7.64
C ARG A 14 -1.06 -6.93 -7.69
N TYR A 15 -1.13 -5.70 -7.18
CA TYR A 15 -2.38 -4.97 -6.97
C TYR A 15 -2.32 -3.57 -7.60
N PRO A 16 -2.69 -3.42 -8.88
CA PRO A 16 -2.65 -2.13 -9.57
C PRO A 16 -3.57 -1.08 -8.93
N LYS A 17 -4.64 -1.50 -8.24
CA LYS A 17 -5.50 -0.61 -7.43
C LYS A 17 -4.73 0.01 -6.25
N ALA A 18 -3.98 -0.81 -5.52
CA ALA A 18 -3.13 -0.34 -4.42
C ALA A 18 -2.04 0.61 -4.91
N LYS A 19 -1.43 0.32 -6.07
CA LYS A 19 -0.48 1.23 -6.72
C LYS A 19 -1.09 2.62 -6.95
N LYS A 20 -2.26 2.70 -7.58
CA LYS A 20 -2.94 3.98 -7.84
C LYS A 20 -3.25 4.75 -6.56
N TYR A 21 -3.69 4.05 -5.52
CA TYR A 21 -3.93 4.66 -4.21
C TYR A 21 -2.65 5.28 -3.62
N LEU A 22 -1.54 4.52 -3.61
CA LEU A 22 -0.25 5.02 -3.15
C LEU A 22 0.25 6.21 -3.98
N GLU A 23 0.10 6.15 -5.31
CA GLU A 23 0.41 7.27 -6.20
C GLU A 23 -0.42 8.52 -5.85
N SER A 24 -1.71 8.38 -5.49
CA SER A 24 -2.56 9.49 -5.03
C SER A 24 -2.14 10.05 -3.66
N GLN A 25 -1.51 9.25 -2.80
CA GLN A 25 -0.95 9.70 -1.51
C GLN A 25 0.44 10.34 -1.66
N ASN A 26 0.86 10.70 -2.88
CA ASN A 26 2.24 11.12 -3.21
C ASN A 26 3.31 10.08 -2.81
N MET A 27 2.94 8.81 -2.63
CA MET A 27 3.86 7.69 -2.44
C MET A 27 4.24 7.06 -3.78
N ASN A 28 4.60 7.93 -4.73
CA ASN A 28 5.22 7.48 -5.97
C ASN A 28 6.68 7.12 -5.69
N CYS A 29 6.89 5.89 -5.23
CA CYS A 29 8.21 5.33 -5.01
C CYS A 29 8.98 4.98 -6.31
N GLY A 30 8.42 5.30 -7.49
CA GLY A 30 8.86 4.81 -8.81
C GLY A 30 10.22 5.31 -9.31
N SER A 31 10.98 6.09 -8.55
CA SER A 31 12.28 6.62 -8.99
C SER A 31 13.38 6.62 -7.93
N CYS A 32 13.15 6.09 -6.73
CA CYS A 32 14.17 6.01 -5.69
C CYS A 32 14.61 4.57 -5.48
N MET A 33 15.91 4.29 -5.68
CA MET A 33 16.50 2.95 -5.45
C MET A 33 16.25 2.40 -4.03
N GLY A 34 15.87 3.25 -3.06
CA GLY A 34 15.48 2.84 -1.71
C GLY A 34 14.11 2.14 -1.60
N ALA A 35 13.25 2.25 -2.62
CA ALA A 35 11.91 1.65 -2.60
C ALA A 35 11.88 0.14 -2.91
N VAL A 36 12.99 -0.43 -3.36
CA VAL A 36 13.06 -1.83 -3.79
C VAL A 36 12.97 -2.78 -2.60
N ASP A 37 13.48 -2.38 -1.44
CA ASP A 37 13.47 -3.14 -0.18
C ASP A 37 12.57 -2.52 0.90
N GLU A 38 11.66 -1.62 0.50
CA GLU A 38 10.74 -0.97 1.44
C GLU A 38 9.48 -1.81 1.66
N THR A 39 9.18 -2.10 2.93
CA THR A 39 7.92 -2.72 3.34
C THR A 39 6.83 -1.67 3.58
N ILE A 40 5.57 -2.10 3.54
CA ILE A 40 4.42 -1.24 3.88
C ILE A 40 4.59 -0.61 5.28
N ALA A 41 5.11 -1.37 6.25
CA ALA A 41 5.40 -0.87 7.59
C ALA A 41 6.43 0.28 7.61
N MET A 42 7.50 0.12 6.83
CA MET A 42 8.57 1.12 6.74
C MET A 42 8.07 2.39 6.05
N ALA A 43 7.37 2.25 4.92
CA ALA A 43 6.78 3.40 4.21
C ALA A 43 5.82 4.17 5.12
N ALA A 44 4.91 3.47 5.83
CA ALA A 44 4.00 4.12 6.77
C ALA A 44 4.75 4.89 7.85
N LYS A 45 5.82 4.30 8.42
CA LYS A 45 6.63 4.96 9.45
C LYS A 45 7.40 6.17 8.93
N GLN A 46 8.05 6.05 7.76
CA GLN A 46 8.85 7.12 7.14
C GLN A 46 7.98 8.34 6.78
N HIS A 47 6.74 8.08 6.34
CA HIS A 47 5.79 9.11 5.94
C HIS A 47 4.81 9.52 7.05
N GLY A 48 4.97 9.00 8.28
CA GLY A 48 4.12 9.35 9.42
C GLY A 48 2.66 8.93 9.29
N MET A 49 2.38 7.91 8.49
CA MET A 49 1.03 7.35 8.34
C MET A 49 0.73 6.28 9.39
N ASP A 50 -0.55 6.12 9.71
CA ASP A 50 -1.00 5.01 10.54
C ASP A 50 -0.97 3.69 9.75
N LEU A 51 -0.15 2.75 10.22
CA LEU A 51 0.01 1.45 9.58
C LEU A 51 -1.30 0.64 9.54
N ASN A 52 -2.12 0.71 10.60
CA ASN A 52 -3.36 -0.05 10.64
C ASN A 52 -4.37 0.52 9.64
N LEU A 53 -4.48 1.84 9.56
CA LEU A 53 -5.34 2.50 8.58
C LEU A 53 -4.90 2.18 7.16
N LEU A 54 -3.60 2.31 6.86
CA LEU A 54 -3.06 1.97 5.54
C LEU A 54 -3.37 0.52 5.16
N LEU A 55 -3.12 -0.44 6.07
CA LEU A 55 -3.42 -1.84 5.80
C LEU A 55 -4.91 -2.10 5.59
N LYS A 56 -5.77 -1.43 6.35
CA LYS A 56 -7.21 -1.54 6.21
C LYS A 56 -7.64 -1.07 4.82
N GLU A 57 -7.24 0.13 4.41
CA GLU A 57 -7.55 0.71 3.10
C GLU A 57 -7.01 -0.18 1.97
N LEU A 58 -5.76 -0.63 2.08
CA LEU A 58 -5.16 -1.53 1.10
C LEU A 58 -5.91 -2.86 0.99
N ASN A 59 -6.25 -3.49 2.13
CA ASN A 59 -7.03 -4.72 2.15
C ASN A 59 -8.45 -4.51 1.61
N GLN A 60 -9.08 -3.37 1.88
CA GLN A 60 -10.36 -3.01 1.29
C GLN A 60 -10.22 -2.88 -0.23
N LEU A 61 -9.25 -2.13 -0.75
CA LEU A 61 -9.07 -1.95 -2.21
C LEU A 61 -8.89 -3.25 -3.00
N VAL A 62 -8.30 -4.29 -2.38
CA VAL A 62 -8.06 -5.59 -3.02
C VAL A 62 -9.06 -6.66 -2.63
N GLY A 63 -9.72 -6.51 -1.49
CA GLY A 63 -10.76 -7.39 -0.96
C GLY A 63 -12.17 -6.98 -1.36
N ASP A 64 -12.36 -5.75 -1.85
CA ASP A 64 -13.61 -5.24 -2.42
C ASP A 64 -13.86 -5.87 -3.80
N ASN A 65 -14.22 -7.14 -3.70
CA ASN A 65 -15.16 -7.86 -4.55
C ASN A 65 -16.33 -8.36 -3.67
N GLU A 66 -16.55 -7.71 -2.52
CA GLU A 66 -17.71 -7.86 -1.64
C GLU A 66 -18.19 -6.45 -1.25
N ASP A 67 -19.01 -5.90 -2.13
CA ASP A 67 -20.08 -4.94 -1.87
C ASP A 67 -20.55 -4.99 -0.42
N ASN A 68 -20.41 -3.89 0.32
CA ASN A 68 -21.35 -3.48 1.37
C ASN A 68 -21.17 -1.98 1.60
N GLY A 69 -22.03 -1.21 0.93
CA GLY A 69 -22.31 0.17 1.31
C GLY A 69 -22.93 0.24 2.71
N ASP A 70 -22.62 1.33 3.40
CA ASP A 70 -23.41 1.90 4.49
C ASP A 70 -23.91 3.28 4.03
#